data_AF-A0A6L5FL90-F1
#
_entry.id   AF-A0A6L5FL90-F1
#
_cell.length_a   1.000
_cell.length_b   1.000
_cell.length_c   1.000
_cell.angle_alpha   90.00
_cell.angle_beta   90.00
_cell.angle_gamma   90.00
#
_symmetry.space_group_name_H-M   'P 1'
#
loop_
_entity.id
_entity.type
_entity.pdbx_description
1 polymer ?
#
loop_
_entity_poly.entity_id
_entity_poly.type
_entity_poly.pdbx_seq_one_letter_code
_entity_poly.pdbx_strand_id
1 'polypeptide(L)'
;MAKRRPQYPSVLNKAAPAKDGGEHRLRMLKVLFQHYGISFPTDSDAAWFQLALSLAADHIAAFRPAGKRGAPRKWSYAECREYVAAVDAHLTGAQTLKGAIAEAEKSPLWRQRRTASIDGLAVRYREAKAAIAAANALYRRYREIMYPALTDEQISRSIRRRRELSGVRGAAARLLSSTDEN
;
A
#
# COMPACT_ATOMS: atom_id res chain seq x y z
N MET A 1 -27.22 10.22 -11.86
CA MET A 1 -27.38 8.96 -11.11
C MET A 1 -26.55 8.99 -9.85
N ALA A 2 -27.16 8.93 -8.67
CA ALA A 2 -26.41 8.85 -7.41
C ALA A 2 -25.75 7.46 -7.32
N LYS A 3 -24.42 7.40 -7.42
CA LYS A 3 -23.67 6.15 -7.23
C LYS A 3 -23.96 5.65 -5.80
N ARG A 4 -24.65 4.51 -5.68
CA ARG A 4 -24.82 3.84 -4.38
C ARG A 4 -23.43 3.58 -3.80
N ARG A 5 -23.18 4.07 -2.59
CA ARG A 5 -21.90 3.84 -1.90
C ARG A 5 -21.77 2.34 -1.59
N PRO A 6 -20.58 1.75 -1.70
CA PRO A 6 -20.36 0.38 -1.25
C PRO A 6 -20.74 0.28 0.23
N GLN A 7 -21.41 -0.82 0.61
CA GLN A 7 -21.73 -1.09 2.00
C GLN A 7 -20.50 -1.67 2.69
N TYR A 8 -19.95 -0.93 3.63
CA TYR A 8 -18.81 -1.36 4.45
C TYR A 8 -19.27 -1.81 5.84
N PRO A 9 -18.52 -2.71 6.49
CA PRO A 9 -18.73 -3.01 7.91
C PRO A 9 -18.85 -1.72 8.74
N SER A 10 -19.83 -1.65 9.64
CA SER A 10 -20.17 -0.43 10.40
C SER A 10 -18.99 0.15 11.19
N VAL A 11 -18.02 -0.70 11.56
CA VAL A 11 -16.78 -0.33 12.24
C VAL A 11 -15.92 0.61 11.39
N LEU A 12 -15.91 0.45 10.05
CA LEU A 12 -15.14 1.28 9.11
C LEU A 12 -15.71 2.71 8.95
N ASN A 13 -16.95 2.95 9.38
CA ASN A 13 -17.57 4.27 9.28
C ASN A 13 -17.22 5.20 10.46
N LYS A 14 -16.53 4.68 11.49
CA LYS A 14 -16.16 5.48 12.66
C LYS A 14 -14.93 6.35 12.38
N ALA A 15 -15.05 7.64 12.68
CA ALA A 15 -13.92 8.57 12.63
C ALA A 15 -12.80 8.12 13.58
N ALA A 16 -11.55 8.47 13.23
CA ALA A 16 -10.42 8.13 14.09
C ALA A 16 -10.49 8.93 15.41
N PRO A 17 -10.28 8.28 16.57
CA PRO A 17 -10.13 8.99 17.83
C PRO A 17 -8.87 9.86 17.82
N ALA A 18 -8.95 11.04 18.46
CA ALA A 18 -7.89 12.06 18.42
C ALA A 18 -6.54 11.60 19.03
N LYS A 19 -6.56 10.62 19.96
CA LYS A 19 -5.36 10.13 20.66
C LYS A 19 -4.67 8.93 19.98
N ASP A 20 -5.42 8.09 19.25
CA ASP A 20 -4.92 6.79 18.71
C ASP A 20 -5.07 6.67 17.19
N GLY A 21 -4.91 7.77 16.45
CA GLY A 21 -5.17 7.81 15.01
C GLY A 21 -4.38 6.77 14.20
N GLY A 22 -3.17 6.40 14.63
CA GLY A 22 -2.35 5.37 14.00
C GLY A 22 -2.89 3.95 14.15
N GLU A 23 -3.17 3.52 15.38
CA GLU A 23 -3.67 2.17 15.66
C GLU A 23 -5.10 1.95 15.18
N HIS A 24 -5.95 2.98 15.26
CA HIS A 24 -7.28 2.92 14.68
C HIS A 24 -7.23 2.69 13.18
N ARG A 25 -6.37 3.42 12.46
CA ARG A 25 -6.15 3.24 11.01
C ARG A 25 -5.68 1.83 10.68
N LEU A 26 -4.76 1.27 11.46
CA LEU A 26 -4.26 -0.09 11.27
C LEU A 26 -5.37 -1.14 11.47
N ARG A 27 -6.22 -0.97 12.51
CA ARG A 27 -7.40 -1.82 12.72
C ARG A 27 -8.39 -1.74 11.55
N MET A 28 -8.64 -0.55 11.02
CA MET A 28 -9.52 -0.36 9.86
C MET A 28 -8.95 -1.02 8.60
N LEU A 29 -7.63 -0.92 8.36
CA LEU A 29 -6.98 -1.62 7.25
C LEU A 29 -7.10 -3.14 7.38
N LYS A 30 -6.89 -3.68 8.58
CA LYS A 30 -7.08 -5.12 8.84
C LYS A 30 -8.49 -5.58 8.46
N VAL A 31 -9.52 -4.84 8.90
CA VAL A 31 -10.92 -5.15 8.58
C VAL A 31 -11.18 -5.05 7.06
N LEU A 32 -10.58 -4.05 6.39
CA LEU A 32 -10.71 -3.90 4.94
C LEU A 32 -10.06 -5.07 4.17
N PHE A 33 -8.85 -5.48 4.54
CA PHE A 33 -8.20 -6.64 3.94
C PHE A 33 -9.00 -7.93 4.14
N GLN A 34 -9.53 -8.14 5.36
CA GLN A 34 -10.41 -9.29 5.65
C GLN A 34 -11.68 -9.26 4.80
N HIS A 35 -12.31 -8.09 4.64
CA HIS A 35 -13.52 -7.95 3.83
C HIS A 35 -13.30 -8.30 2.35
N TYR A 36 -12.13 -7.98 1.81
CA TYR A 36 -11.76 -8.29 0.43
C TYR A 36 -10.99 -9.60 0.24
N GLY A 37 -10.81 -10.41 1.30
CA GLY A 37 -10.11 -11.69 1.22
C GLY A 37 -8.62 -11.59 0.87
N ILE A 38 -8.00 -10.43 1.06
CA ILE A 38 -6.59 -10.19 0.72
C ILE A 38 -5.71 -10.87 1.77
N SER A 39 -4.95 -11.88 1.35
CA SER A 39 -4.06 -12.69 2.19
C SER A 39 -2.60 -12.36 1.90
N PHE A 40 -1.85 -11.81 2.87
CA PHE A 40 -0.39 -11.59 2.79
C PHE A 40 0.37 -12.85 3.27
N PRO A 41 1.64 -13.17 2.87
CA PRO A 41 2.70 -12.27 2.39
C PRO A 41 3.46 -12.74 1.10
N THR A 42 3.37 -11.98 0.01
CA THR A 42 4.23 -12.04 -1.19
C THR A 42 4.70 -10.64 -1.60
N ASP A 43 5.79 -10.52 -2.37
CA ASP A 43 6.33 -9.21 -2.78
C ASP A 43 5.36 -8.39 -3.68
N SER A 44 4.36 -9.04 -4.28
CA SER A 44 3.21 -8.41 -4.94
C SER A 44 2.28 -7.65 -3.99
N ASP A 45 2.45 -7.77 -2.68
CA ASP A 45 1.48 -7.28 -1.71
C ASP A 45 1.64 -5.80 -1.35
N ALA A 46 2.77 -5.18 -1.70
CA ALA A 46 2.90 -3.73 -1.62
C ALA A 46 1.87 -3.03 -2.53
N ALA A 47 1.54 -3.62 -3.68
CA ALA A 47 0.52 -3.10 -4.59
C ALA A 47 -0.89 -3.24 -3.99
N TRP A 48 -1.20 -4.39 -3.38
CA TRP A 48 -2.48 -4.60 -2.69
C TRP A 48 -2.64 -3.69 -1.47
N PHE A 49 -1.56 -3.44 -0.73
CA PHE A 49 -1.58 -2.49 0.37
C PHE A 49 -1.86 -1.06 -0.11
N GLN A 50 -1.26 -0.66 -1.22
CA GLN A 50 -1.48 0.65 -1.84
C GLN A 50 -2.92 0.80 -2.35
N LEU A 51 -3.47 -0.24 -2.99
CA LEU A 51 -4.87 -0.26 -3.41
C LEU A 51 -5.82 -0.13 -2.22
N ALA A 52 -5.58 -0.89 -1.16
CA ALA A 52 -6.35 -0.83 0.07
C ALA A 52 -6.29 0.56 0.73
N LEU A 53 -5.12 1.21 0.74
CA LEU A 53 -4.99 2.60 1.21
C LEU A 53 -5.77 3.59 0.35
N SER A 54 -5.76 3.43 -0.97
CA SER A 54 -6.55 4.27 -1.88
C SER A 54 -8.04 4.12 -1.61
N LEU A 55 -8.53 2.87 -1.54
CA LEU A 55 -9.92 2.56 -1.21
C LEU A 55 -10.29 3.10 0.17
N ALA A 56 -9.41 2.95 1.16
CA ALA A 56 -9.61 3.48 2.49
C ALA A 56 -9.72 5.02 2.49
N ALA A 57 -8.87 5.73 1.74
CA ALA A 57 -8.92 7.19 1.67
C ALA A 57 -10.26 7.71 1.11
N ASP A 58 -10.83 7.02 0.12
CA ASP A 58 -12.10 7.42 -0.50
C ASP A 58 -13.31 7.05 0.38
N HIS A 59 -13.26 5.91 1.05
CA HIS A 59 -14.42 5.31 1.68
C HIS A 59 -14.44 5.33 3.21
N ILE A 60 -13.28 5.35 3.88
CA ILE A 60 -13.15 5.26 5.33
C ILE A 60 -12.89 6.64 5.94
N ALA A 61 -13.76 7.08 6.85
CA ALA A 61 -13.68 8.40 7.47
C ALA A 61 -12.33 8.67 8.17
N ALA A 62 -11.74 7.65 8.81
CA ALA A 62 -10.43 7.74 9.47
C ALA A 62 -9.25 8.04 8.54
N PHE A 63 -9.39 7.75 7.25
CA PHE A 63 -8.36 7.99 6.22
C PHE A 63 -8.65 9.21 5.36
N ARG A 64 -9.88 9.74 5.42
CA ARG A 64 -10.20 10.99 4.72
C ARG A 64 -9.36 12.13 5.29
N PRO A 65 -8.63 12.87 4.45
CA PRO A 65 -7.96 14.08 4.92
C PRO A 65 -9.03 15.05 5.43
N ALA A 66 -8.82 15.61 6.62
CA ALA A 66 -9.64 16.70 7.12
C ALA A 66 -9.50 17.90 6.17
N GLY A 67 -10.46 18.05 5.24
CA GLY A 67 -10.48 19.10 4.25
C GLY A 67 -11.40 20.24 4.69
N LYS A 68 -10.92 21.48 4.63
CA LYS A 68 -11.81 22.65 4.62
C LYS A 68 -12.53 22.70 3.26
N ARG A 69 -13.81 23.06 3.26
CA ARG A 69 -14.61 23.20 2.03
C ARG A 69 -13.90 24.19 1.08
N GLY A 70 -13.71 23.79 -0.18
CA GLY A 70 -13.01 24.59 -1.20
C GLY A 70 -11.48 24.39 -1.26
N ALA A 71 -10.89 23.58 -0.38
CA ALA A 71 -9.47 23.24 -0.48
C ALA A 71 -9.17 22.48 -1.79
N PRO A 72 -8.02 22.74 -2.43
CA PRO A 72 -7.61 22.01 -3.62
C PRO A 72 -7.51 20.51 -3.30
N ARG A 73 -7.97 19.68 -4.26
CA ARG A 73 -7.90 18.22 -4.14
C ARG A 73 -6.44 17.81 -3.86
N LYS A 74 -6.24 17.04 -2.79
CA LYS A 74 -4.94 16.40 -2.53
C LYS A 74 -4.69 15.34 -3.60
N TRP A 75 -3.44 15.23 -4.04
CA TRP A 75 -3.02 14.16 -4.93
C TRP A 75 -3.20 12.80 -4.26
N SER A 76 -3.61 11.82 -5.06
CA SER A 76 -3.65 10.42 -4.64
C SER A 76 -2.23 9.91 -4.40
N TYR A 77 -2.11 8.79 -3.68
CA TYR A 77 -0.80 8.18 -3.45
C TYR A 77 -0.10 7.78 -4.76
N ALA A 78 -0.85 7.28 -5.75
CA ALA A 78 -0.34 6.97 -7.09
C ALA A 78 0.18 8.24 -7.79
N GLU A 79 -0.59 9.33 -7.77
CA GLU A 79 -0.18 10.62 -8.34
C GLU A 79 1.08 11.16 -7.66
N CYS A 80 1.18 11.03 -6.34
CA CYS A 80 2.39 11.40 -5.59
C CYS A 80 3.61 10.57 -6.03
N ARG A 81 3.46 9.25 -6.20
CA ARG A 81 4.57 8.37 -6.63
C ARG A 81 5.02 8.67 -8.05
N GLU A 82 4.08 8.78 -8.98
CA GLU A 82 4.39 9.09 -10.37
C GLU A 82 5.10 10.44 -10.47
N TYR A 83 4.64 11.44 -9.72
CA TYR A 83 5.25 12.77 -9.74
C TYR A 83 6.66 12.76 -9.14
N VAL A 84 6.84 12.13 -7.97
CA VAL A 84 8.16 12.02 -7.34
C VAL A 84 9.11 11.24 -8.25
N ALA A 85 8.66 10.14 -8.87
CA ALA A 85 9.49 9.37 -9.80
C ALA A 85 9.90 10.19 -11.03
N ALA A 86 8.97 10.97 -11.61
CA ALA A 86 9.27 11.83 -12.75
C ALA A 86 10.30 12.92 -12.38
N VAL A 87 10.12 13.60 -11.24
CA VAL A 87 11.08 14.62 -10.78
C VAL A 87 12.43 14.00 -10.42
N ASP A 88 12.43 12.86 -9.72
CA ASP A 88 13.66 12.16 -9.29
C ASP A 88 14.48 11.66 -10.50
N ALA A 89 13.82 11.24 -11.59
CA ALA A 89 14.49 10.84 -12.82
C ALA A 89 15.32 11.97 -13.45
N HIS A 90 14.83 13.21 -13.36
CA HIS A 90 15.53 14.39 -13.88
C HIS A 90 16.46 15.05 -12.84
N LEU A 91 16.35 14.67 -11.57
CA LEU A 91 17.15 15.25 -10.48
C LEU A 91 18.64 14.92 -10.59
N THR A 92 18.97 13.77 -11.19
CA THR A 92 20.36 13.34 -11.39
C THR A 92 21.09 14.14 -12.48
N GLY A 93 20.35 14.67 -13.46
CA GLY A 93 20.88 15.49 -14.54
C GLY A 93 20.71 17.01 -14.34
N ALA A 94 19.83 17.43 -13.43
CA ALA A 94 19.57 18.84 -13.17
C ALA A 94 20.42 19.38 -12.01
N GLN A 95 20.93 20.61 -12.16
CA GLN A 95 21.65 21.29 -11.06
C GLN A 95 20.73 21.71 -9.90
N THR A 96 19.42 21.84 -10.14
CA THR A 96 18.47 22.28 -9.12
C THR A 96 17.15 21.51 -9.21
N LEU A 97 16.47 21.37 -8.07
CA LEU A 97 15.11 20.80 -8.00
C LEU A 97 14.14 21.53 -8.94
N LYS A 98 14.26 22.85 -9.06
CA LYS A 98 13.43 23.66 -9.98
C LYS A 98 13.68 23.27 -11.43
N GLY A 99 14.93 23.04 -11.82
CA GLY A 99 15.28 22.54 -13.15
C GLY A 99 14.73 21.14 -13.41
N ALA A 100 14.83 20.24 -12.43
CA ALA A 100 14.27 18.88 -12.54
C ALA A 100 12.74 18.89 -12.70
N ILE A 101 12.04 19.76 -11.97
CA ILE A 101 10.60 19.97 -12.10
C ILE A 101 10.27 20.50 -13.49
N ALA A 102 10.98 21.53 -13.96
CA ALA A 102 10.75 22.12 -15.28
C ALA A 102 10.93 21.09 -16.42
N GLU A 103 11.89 20.17 -16.30
CA GLU A 103 12.05 19.08 -17.27
C GLU A 103 10.96 18.00 -17.13
N ALA A 104 10.62 17.62 -15.90
CA ALA A 104 9.53 16.65 -15.65
C ALA A 104 8.19 17.15 -16.23
N GLU A 105 7.93 18.46 -16.19
CA GLU A 105 6.72 19.07 -16.76
C GLU A 105 6.66 19.04 -18.29
N LYS A 106 7.80 18.93 -18.99
CA LYS A 106 7.79 18.77 -20.45
C LYS A 106 7.23 17.41 -20.88
N SER A 107 7.19 16.44 -19.97
CA SER A 107 6.58 15.14 -20.23
C SER A 107 5.08 15.28 -20.53
N PRO A 108 4.56 14.62 -21.59
CA PRO A 108 3.15 14.70 -21.98
C PRO A 108 2.17 14.33 -20.86
N LEU A 109 2.61 13.46 -19.93
CA LEU A 109 1.83 12.98 -18.79
C LEU A 109 1.46 14.09 -17.80
N TRP A 110 2.31 15.10 -17.65
CA TRP A 110 2.15 16.17 -16.66
C TRP A 110 1.67 17.48 -17.27
N ARG A 111 1.90 17.66 -18.58
CA ARG A 111 1.49 18.82 -19.37
C ARG A 111 -0.01 19.16 -19.28
N GLN A 112 -0.86 18.16 -19.00
CA GLN A 112 -2.33 18.32 -18.91
C GLN A 112 -2.85 18.68 -17.51
N ARG A 113 -2.01 18.64 -16.44
CA ARG A 113 -2.47 18.72 -15.03
C ARG A 113 -2.36 20.11 -14.36
N ARG A 114 -2.22 21.18 -15.16
CA ARG A 114 -2.34 22.63 -14.85
C ARG A 114 -1.09 23.41 -14.40
N THR A 115 -0.98 24.60 -15.01
CA THR A 115 -0.62 25.96 -14.52
C THR A 115 -0.34 26.18 -13.02
N ALA A 116 0.55 25.41 -12.41
CA ALA A 116 1.14 25.77 -11.12
C ALA A 116 2.49 26.44 -11.34
N SER A 117 2.84 27.44 -10.53
CA SER A 117 4.21 27.97 -10.54
C SER A 117 5.20 26.89 -10.11
N ILE A 118 6.43 26.96 -10.61
CA ILE A 118 7.52 26.02 -10.26
C ILE A 118 7.70 25.96 -8.73
N ASP A 119 7.51 27.07 -8.02
CA ASP A 119 7.57 27.10 -6.55
C ASP A 119 6.43 26.31 -5.90
N GLY A 120 5.20 26.42 -6.41
CA GLY A 120 4.08 25.61 -5.95
C GLY A 120 4.32 24.11 -6.18
N LEU A 121 4.94 23.77 -7.31
CA LEU A 121 5.30 22.39 -7.67
C LEU A 121 6.42 21.81 -6.80
N ALA A 122 7.36 22.65 -6.37
CA ALA A 122 8.40 22.24 -5.42
C ALA A 122 7.80 21.95 -4.03
N VAL A 123 6.82 22.74 -3.58
CA VAL A 123 6.06 22.45 -2.35
C VAL A 123 5.31 21.13 -2.50
N ARG A 124 4.60 20.94 -3.62
CA ARG A 124 3.88 19.69 -3.92
C ARG A 124 4.79 18.47 -3.94
N TYR A 125 6.01 18.59 -4.47
CA TYR A 125 7.01 17.52 -4.45
C TYR A 125 7.37 17.10 -3.01
N ARG A 126 7.62 18.08 -2.13
CA ARG A 126 7.91 17.80 -0.71
C ARG A 126 6.72 17.16 0.00
N GLU A 127 5.51 17.68 -0.23
CA GLU A 127 4.27 17.09 0.29
C GLU A 127 4.08 15.64 -0.18
N ALA A 128 4.36 15.36 -1.46
CA ALA A 128 4.27 14.03 -2.03
C ALA A 128 5.29 13.07 -1.40
N LYS A 129 6.55 13.50 -1.22
CA LYS A 129 7.56 12.70 -0.49
C LYS A 129 7.14 12.39 0.95
N ALA A 130 6.62 13.38 1.67
CA ALA A 130 6.14 13.19 3.03
C ALA A 130 4.95 12.21 3.08
N ALA A 131 4.00 12.32 2.14
CA ALA A 131 2.88 11.40 2.04
C ALA A 131 3.34 9.96 1.74
N ILE A 132 4.32 9.79 0.85
CA ILE A 132 4.90 8.47 0.54
C ILE A 132 5.60 7.88 1.76
N ALA A 133 6.41 8.67 2.46
CA ALA A 133 7.10 8.23 3.67
C ALA A 133 6.11 7.80 4.77
N ALA A 134 5.05 8.58 4.99
CA ALA A 134 4.01 8.26 5.96
C ALA A 134 3.27 6.94 5.63
N ALA A 135 2.95 6.71 4.34
CA ALA A 135 2.33 5.48 3.91
C ALA A 135 3.28 4.27 4.05
N ASN A 136 4.57 4.42 3.73
CA ASN A 136 5.57 3.38 3.90
C ASN A 136 5.80 3.04 5.38
N ALA A 137 5.81 4.03 6.26
CA ALA A 137 5.87 3.83 7.70
C ALA A 137 4.64 3.06 8.22
N LEU A 138 3.45 3.41 7.73
CA LEU A 138 2.21 2.70 8.06
C LEU A 138 2.25 1.25 7.57
N TYR A 139 2.79 1.00 6.36
CA TYR A 139 2.99 -0.35 5.83
C TYR A 139 3.94 -1.18 6.69
N ARG A 140 5.10 -0.63 7.08
CA ARG A 140 6.06 -1.31 7.96
C ARG A 140 5.41 -1.70 9.29
N ARG A 141 4.74 -0.74 9.93
CA ARG A 141 4.05 -0.99 11.20
C ARG A 141 2.90 -1.99 11.07
N TYR A 142 2.16 -1.95 9.97
CA TYR A 142 1.13 -2.94 9.67
C TYR A 142 1.73 -4.34 9.53
N ARG A 143 2.82 -4.47 8.78
CA ARG A 143 3.55 -5.73 8.59
C ARG A 143 4.05 -6.28 9.93
N GLU A 144 4.67 -5.45 10.77
CA GLU A 144 5.18 -5.86 12.09
C GLU A 144 4.08 -6.38 13.02
N ILE A 145 2.90 -5.75 13.02
CA ILE A 145 1.79 -6.15 13.90
C ILE A 145 1.06 -7.38 13.39
N MET A 146 0.84 -7.47 12.08
CA MET A 146 0.04 -8.54 11.47
C MET A 146 0.84 -9.80 11.19
N TYR A 147 2.14 -9.62 10.93
CA TYR A 147 3.11 -10.65 10.65
C TYR A 147 4.37 -10.32 11.44
N PRO A 148 4.32 -10.45 12.79
CA PRO A 148 5.56 -10.45 13.55
C PRO A 148 6.47 -11.48 12.88
N ALA A 149 7.73 -11.09 12.62
CA ALA A 149 8.69 -11.99 11.98
C ALA A 149 8.51 -13.37 12.61
N LEU A 150 8.22 -14.38 11.77
CA LEU A 150 8.03 -15.74 12.25
C LEU A 150 9.18 -16.00 13.21
N THR A 151 8.88 -16.28 14.47
CA THR A 151 9.95 -16.55 15.43
C THR A 151 10.78 -17.70 14.87
N ASP A 152 12.07 -17.78 15.18
CA ASP A 152 12.92 -18.89 14.70
C ASP A 152 12.27 -20.27 14.95
N GLU A 153 11.45 -20.33 16.00
CA GLU A 153 10.61 -21.45 16.39
C GLU A 153 9.43 -21.73 15.43
N GLN A 154 8.75 -20.70 14.93
CA GLN A 154 7.71 -20.83 13.91
C GLN A 154 8.32 -21.17 12.53
N ILE A 155 9.48 -20.60 12.20
CA ILE A 155 10.26 -20.95 11.00
C ILE A 155 10.65 -22.44 11.08
N SER A 156 11.21 -22.88 12.20
CA SER A 156 11.60 -24.27 12.46
C SER A 156 10.41 -25.23 12.36
N ARG A 157 9.25 -24.88 12.93
CA ARG A 157 8.01 -25.67 12.78
C ARG A 157 7.55 -25.75 11.33
N SER A 158 7.63 -24.65 10.57
CA SER A 158 7.22 -24.64 9.15
C SER A 158 8.13 -25.51 8.28
N ILE A 159 9.45 -25.49 8.54
CA ILE A 159 10.45 -26.32 7.85
C ILE A 159 10.23 -27.80 8.20
N ARG A 160 10.01 -28.12 9.48
CA ARG A 160 9.72 -29.48 9.93
C ARG A 160 8.44 -30.02 9.27
N ARG A 161 7.37 -29.23 9.25
CA ARG A 161 6.09 -29.61 8.63
C ARG A 161 6.21 -29.80 7.11
N ARG A 162 7.01 -28.99 6.42
CA ARG A 162 7.30 -29.20 4.99
C ARG A 162 8.09 -30.48 4.74
N ARG A 163 9.08 -30.79 5.60
CA ARG A 163 9.83 -32.06 5.53
C ARG A 163 8.93 -33.27 5.78
N GLU A 164 8.07 -33.22 6.79
CA GLU A 164 7.08 -34.27 7.07
C GLU A 164 6.13 -34.46 5.90
N LEU A 165 5.55 -33.39 5.34
CA LEU A 165 4.65 -33.47 4.19
C LEU A 165 5.35 -33.97 2.92
N SER A 166 6.63 -33.63 2.73
CA SER A 166 7.43 -34.17 1.62
C SER A 166 7.77 -35.65 1.81
N GLY A 167 8.01 -36.10 3.05
CA GLY A 167 8.21 -37.49 3.40
C GLY A 167 6.94 -38.33 3.23
N VAL A 168 5.78 -37.78 3.62
CA VAL A 168 4.46 -38.41 3.43
C VAL A 168 4.13 -38.54 1.94
N ARG A 169 4.44 -37.53 1.11
CA ARG A 169 4.30 -37.62 -0.35
C ARG A 169 5.24 -38.66 -0.96
N GLY A 170 6.48 -38.75 -0.50
CA GLY A 170 7.43 -39.77 -0.93
C GLY A 170 7.01 -41.20 -0.55
N ALA A 171 6.39 -41.38 0.62
CA ALA A 171 5.85 -42.66 1.07
C ALA A 171 4.58 -43.07 0.30
N ALA A 172 3.66 -42.12 0.07
CA ALA A 172 2.46 -42.35 -0.73
C ALA A 172 2.78 -42.69 -2.20
N ALA A 173 3.80 -42.03 -2.78
CA ALA A 173 4.25 -42.33 -4.14
C ALA A 173 4.85 -43.73 -4.28
N ARG A 174 5.53 -44.25 -3.24
CA ARG A 174 6.07 -45.63 -3.23
C ARG A 174 4.99 -46.70 -3.06
N LEU A 175 3.94 -46.41 -2.28
CA LEU A 175 2.82 -47.33 -2.13
C LEU A 175 1.99 -47.45 -3.41
N LEU A 176 1.84 -46.36 -4.17
CA LEU A 176 1.13 -46.35 -5.46
C LEU A 176 1.94 -46.95 -6.63
N SER A 177 3.27 -47.00 -6.53
CA SER A 177 4.13 -47.65 -7.54
C SER A 177 4.37 -49.13 -7.26
N SER A 178 3.97 -49.63 -6.08
CA SER A 178 4.06 -51.05 -5.68
C SER A 178 2.83 -51.86 -6.07
N THR A 179 1.77 -51.22 -6.59
CA THR A 179 0.51 -51.89 -6.97
C THR A 179 0.40 -52.22 -8.46
N ASP A 180 1.39 -51.84 -9.28
CA ASP A 180 1.40 -52.07 -10.74
C ASP A 180 2.25 -53.28 -11.19
N GLU A 181 2.79 -54.09 -10.26
CA GLU A 181 3.55 -55.31 -10.56
C GLU A 181 2.82 -56.62 -10.20
N ASN A 182 1.52 -56.73 -10.49
CA ASN A 182 0.81 -58.02 -10.51
C ASN A 182 -0.14 -58.14 -11.71
#